data_AF-A0A838QT54-F1
#
_entry.id   AF-A0A838QT54-F1
#
_cell.length_a   1.000
_cell.length_b   1.000
_cell.length_c   1.000
_cell.angle_alpha   90.00
_cell.angle_beta   90.00
_cell.angle_gamma   90.00
#
_symmetry.space_group_name_H-M   'P 1'
#
loop_
_entity.id
_entity.type
_entity.pdbx_description
1 polymer ?
#
loop_
_entity_poly.entity_id
_entity_poly.type
_entity_poly.pdbx_seq_one_letter_code
_entity_poly.pdbx_strand_id
1 'polypeptide(L)' 'MAEHKAGLTKGYALEHGTTRLVHFEVTGDIRAAISREKQIKAWTRAKRIMLIEKDNPDWRISVS' A
#
# COMPACT_ATOMS: atom_id res chain seq x y z
N MET A 1 -34.13 5.19 -2.63
CA MET A 1 -33.56 4.55 -3.83
C MET A 1 -32.05 4.64 -3.72
N ALA A 2 -31.45 3.57 -3.21
CA ALA A 2 -30.01 3.45 -2.98
C ALA A 2 -29.41 2.69 -4.17
N GLU A 3 -29.06 3.42 -5.21
CA GLU A 3 -28.32 2.88 -6.34
C GLU A 3 -26.98 3.59 -6.44
N HIS A 4 -25.95 2.86 -6.03
CA HIS A 4 -24.52 2.96 -6.35
C HIS A 4 -23.84 1.85 -5.51
N LYS A 5 -24.40 0.63 -5.47
CA LYS A 5 -24.09 -0.46 -6.41
C LYS A 5 -22.59 -0.53 -6.72
N ALA A 6 -21.92 -1.41 -5.96
CA ALA A 6 -21.00 -2.40 -6.52
C ALA A 6 -19.84 -1.84 -7.36
N GLY A 7 -18.99 -1.04 -6.74
CA GLY A 7 -17.60 -0.84 -7.20
C GLY A 7 -16.77 -2.06 -6.85
N LEU A 8 -17.03 -3.18 -7.54
CA LEU A 8 -16.17 -4.35 -7.66
C LEU A 8 -14.82 -3.92 -8.26
N THR A 9 -13.99 -3.22 -7.50
CA THR A 9 -12.56 -3.23 -7.80
C THR A 9 -12.05 -4.56 -7.25
N LYS A 10 -12.30 -5.64 -8.01
CA LYS A 10 -11.45 -6.84 -8.01
C LYS A 10 -10.07 -6.35 -8.44
N GLY A 11 -9.40 -5.67 -7.52
CA GLY A 11 -8.11 -5.07 -7.73
C GLY A 11 -7.16 -6.20 -8.09
N TYR A 12 -6.28 -5.92 -9.03
CA TYR A 12 -5.10 -6.66 -9.46
C TYR A 12 -4.38 -7.48 -8.36
N ALA A 13 -4.58 -7.16 -7.09
CA ALA A 13 -4.09 -7.84 -5.90
C ALA A 13 -4.68 -9.25 -5.64
N LEU A 14 -5.91 -9.55 -6.10
CA LEU A 14 -6.57 -10.83 -5.81
C LEU A 14 -6.02 -11.99 -6.66
N GLU A 15 -5.57 -11.71 -7.88
CA GLU A 15 -5.16 -12.75 -8.84
C GLU A 15 -3.71 -13.24 -8.64
N HIS A 16 -2.89 -12.48 -7.90
CA HIS A 16 -1.46 -12.79 -7.70
C HIS A 16 -1.03 -13.08 -6.25
N GLY A 17 -1.97 -13.40 -5.34
CA GLY A 17 -1.63 -13.74 -3.94
C GLY A 17 -0.89 -12.63 -3.17
N THR A 18 -0.92 -11.40 -3.71
CA THR A 18 -0.26 -10.22 -3.13
C THR A 18 -1.28 -9.43 -2.32
N THR A 19 -2.02 -10.13 -1.45
CA THR A 19 -3.19 -9.59 -0.73
C THR A 19 -2.85 -8.98 0.62
N ARG A 20 -1.55 -8.80 0.92
CA ARG A 20 -1.09 -8.35 2.24
C ARG A 20 -0.61 -6.91 2.18
N LEU A 21 -1.48 -5.97 2.53
CA LEU A 21 -1.12 -4.59 2.79
C LEU A 21 -0.48 -4.51 4.19
N VAL A 22 0.83 -4.31 4.24
CA VAL A 22 1.61 -4.20 5.49
C VAL A 22 2.12 -2.78 5.77
N HIS A 23 2.03 -1.88 4.79
CA HIS A 23 2.52 -0.50 4.88
C HIS A 23 1.75 0.41 3.92
N PHE A 24 1.30 1.56 4.41
CA PHE A 24 0.72 2.64 3.60
C PHE A 24 1.16 3.98 4.18
N GLU A 25 1.41 4.97 3.31
CA GLU A 25 1.78 6.33 3.72
C GLU A 25 0.74 7.30 3.14
N VAL A 26 0.22 8.20 3.98
CA VAL A 26 -0.65 9.30 3.55
C VAL A 26 0.20 10.56 3.39
N THR A 27 0.17 11.16 2.21
CA THR A 27 0.85 12.42 1.93
C THR A 27 -0.18 13.50 1.58
N GLY A 28 -0.05 14.69 2.17
CA GLY A 28 -0.98 15.81 1.93
C GLY A 28 -0.89 16.45 0.53
N ASP A 29 0.07 16.03 -0.29
CA ASP A 29 0.28 16.55 -1.64
C ASP A 29 0.53 15.42 -2.65
N ILE A 30 -0.07 15.51 -3.83
CA ILE A 30 0.03 14.48 -4.88
C ILE A 30 1.45 14.36 -5.46
N ARG A 31 2.20 15.46 -5.56
CA ARG A 31 3.61 15.46 -6.02
C ARG A 31 4.51 14.80 -4.99
N ALA A 32 4.20 14.99 -3.70
CA ALA A 32 4.88 14.29 -2.62
C ALA A 32 4.63 12.77 -2.71
N ALA A 33 3.37 12.35 -2.96
CA ALA A 33 3.03 10.94 -3.17
C ALA A 33 3.83 10.32 -4.32
N ILE A 34 3.86 10.98 -5.48
CA ILE A 34 4.56 10.48 -6.68
C ILE A 34 6.07 10.38 -6.44
N SER A 35 6.67 11.41 -5.81
CA SER A 35 8.10 11.41 -5.50
C SER A 35 8.46 10.31 -4.51
N ARG A 36 7.63 10.12 -3.48
CA ARG A 36 7.80 9.07 -2.48
C ARG A 36 7.68 7.67 -3.10
N GLU A 37 6.69 7.47 -3.94
CA GLU A 37 6.50 6.20 -4.67
C GLU A 37 7.73 5.88 -5.54
N LYS A 38 8.24 6.87 -6.30
CA LYS A 38 9.45 6.71 -7.11
C LYS A 38 10.67 6.36 -6.25
N GLN A 39 10.83 7.01 -5.10
CA GLN A 39 11.92 6.69 -4.17
C GLN A 39 11.82 5.25 -3.67
N ILE A 40 10.65 4.82 -3.19
CA ILE A 40 10.43 3.47 -2.65
C ILE A 40 10.63 2.40 -3.75
N LYS A 41 10.18 2.67 -4.97
CA LYS A 41 10.41 1.79 -6.14
C LYS A 41 11.90 1.64 -6.49
N ALA A 42 12.71 2.68 -6.26
CA ALA A 42 14.15 2.66 -6.48
C ALA A 42 14.96 2.06 -5.32
N TRP A 43 14.33 1.74 -4.18
CA TRP A 43 15.03 1.20 -3.01
C TRP A 43 15.32 -0.29 -3.13
N THR A 44 16.43 -0.69 -2.51
CA THR A 44 16.75 -2.10 -2.32
C THR A 44 15.72 -2.77 -1.40
N ARG A 45 15.58 -4.10 -1.52
CA ARG A 45 14.64 -4.88 -0.69
C ARG A 45 14.86 -4.63 0.81
N ALA A 46 16.10 -4.51 1.27
CA ALA A 46 16.44 -4.21 2.66
C ALA A 46 15.86 -2.87 3.13
N LYS A 47 16.02 -1.80 2.33
CA LYS A 47 15.47 -0.48 2.67
C LYS A 47 13.94 -0.47 2.72
N ARG A 48 13.29 -1.23 1.83
CA ARG A 48 11.83 -1.39 1.86
C ARG A 48 11.37 -2.15 3.11
N ILE A 49 12.08 -3.19 3.52
CA ILE A 49 11.80 -3.94 4.76
C ILE A 49 11.97 -3.04 5.97
N MET A 50 13.09 -2.31 6.10
CA MET A 50 13.31 -1.39 7.21
C MET A 50 12.23 -0.31 7.31
N LEU A 51 11.71 0.16 6.17
CA LEU A 51 10.60 1.12 6.15
C LEU A 51 9.33 0.49 6.72
N ILE A 52 8.99 -0.72 6.28
CA ILE A 52 7.84 -1.47 6.79
C ILE A 52 8.01 -1.76 8.28
N GLU A 53 9.19 -2.22 8.72
CA GLU A 53 9.47 -2.54 10.12
C GLU A 53 9.45 -1.31 11.02
N LYS A 54 9.77 -0.13 10.49
CA LYS A 54 9.70 1.12 11.25
C LYS A 54 8.26 1.49 11.60
N ASP A 55 7.33 1.28 10.68
CA ASP A 55 5.91 1.63 10.85
C ASP A 55 5.09 0.45 11.44
N ASN A 56 5.51 -0.77 11.11
CA ASN A 56 4.83 -2.01 11.41
C ASN A 56 5.86 -3.13 11.72
N PRO A 57 6.53 -3.07 12.88
CA PRO A 57 7.56 -4.03 13.27
C PRO A 57 7.04 -5.46 13.39
N ASP A 58 5.76 -5.62 13.74
CA ASP A 58 5.09 -6.92 13.88
C ASP A 58 4.49 -7.44 12.56
N TRP A 59 4.63 -6.69 11.45
CA TRP A 59 4.03 -7.02 10.16
C TRP A 59 2.53 -7.32 10.25
N ARG A 60 1.84 -6.59 11.14
CA ARG A 60 0.40 -6.70 11.34
C ARG A 60 -0.32 -6.31 10.06
N ILE A 61 -1.23 -7.18 9.64
CA ILE A 61 -2.07 -6.93 8.49
C ILE A 61 -3.16 -5.93 8.89
N SER A 62 -3.29 -4.86 8.12
CA SER A 62 -4.47 -3.99 8.23
C SER A 62 -5.62 -4.69 7.50
N VAL A 63 -6.23 -5.67 8.15
CA VAL A 63 -7.49 -6.25 7.69
C VAL A 63 -8.62 -5.40 8.27
N SER A 64 -9.30 -4.67 7.39
CA SER A 64 -10.62 -4.09 7.67
C SER A 64 -11.69 -5.16 7.52
#